data_AF-A0A075GUY6-F1
#
_entry.id   AF-A0A075GUY6-F1
#
_cell.length_a   1.000
_cell.length_b   1.000
_cell.length_c   1.000
_cell.angle_alpha   90.00
_cell.angle_beta   90.00
_cell.angle_gamma   90.00
#
_symmetry.space_group_name_H-M   'P 1'
#
loop_
_entity.id
_entity.type
_entity.pdbx_description
1 polymer ?
#
loop_
_entity_poly.entity_id
_entity_poly.type
_entity_poly.pdbx_seq_one_letter_code
_entity_poly.pdbx_strand_id
1 'polypeptide(L)'
;MARHGNSTPRGGRSFGSVYPDIAELWHPEKNGNLTPFDVAPKSNKKFWFFCPESNCKHPHEWEALPANLAQTFEKRGSTGCPYCSHRRFCSCNSLGGLYKDIAELWDPEKNGDLTPFDVSPQSNRRIWWKCPDGPDHEWQATVASRYAGVGCPCCSKPPKQISVTNCMKTMRPDVVPYWHEELNGEVTPRDIFPGSSTKYWWKCPEGPDHVWEATPEAIGSALSSRFQGIGCPFCKGRKLSVTNRLDVLFPELSKEWHPELNGDMVPSDITSANDHRAWWICPEGPDHEWQAAIHSRTRGTGCPFCSGHQVSVTNRLSVLLPELASQWHPTKNGEDRPEDFPSKAKKRVWWKCPKGADHEWEAPIYSRAVGRGCPFCANRKGSGNTTAVSVTNRLSNIFPEIAKQWHPTKNGDSSPDDFVFGSHKKVWWLCSNDSSHEWKTKIYHRTMRNSGCPSCAKYGIDISKPTQFYVMRIENQIGIWWWKAGISVNPERRARQIQSSLESSGMLLDVVVHESIDFETGSEALEFEKLLLDNDEIRATTSEVFSGCTELFSVNPLRYTATH
;
A
#
# COMPACT_ATOMS: atom_id res chain seq x y z
N MET A 1 46.54 35.60 -85.61
CA MET A 1 45.78 34.38 -85.98
C MET A 1 44.31 34.76 -86.14
N ALA A 2 43.66 34.18 -87.15
CA ALA A 2 42.53 34.72 -87.90
C ALA A 2 41.23 35.01 -87.10
N ARG A 3 40.63 36.18 -87.36
CA ARG A 3 39.20 36.42 -87.19
C ARG A 3 38.48 35.92 -88.44
N HIS A 4 37.83 34.75 -88.37
CA HIS A 4 36.89 34.35 -89.41
C HIS A 4 35.53 35.02 -89.15
N GLY A 5 35.16 35.91 -90.06
CA GLY A 5 33.85 36.51 -90.15
C GLY A 5 32.77 35.55 -90.66
N ASN A 6 31.53 35.95 -90.41
CA ASN A 6 30.28 35.53 -91.03
C ASN A 6 30.01 34.02 -91.15
N SER A 7 29.19 33.57 -90.20
CA SER A 7 28.43 32.34 -90.16
C SER A 7 27.35 32.30 -91.24
N THR A 8 27.72 32.08 -92.50
CA THR A 8 26.80 31.47 -93.48
C THR A 8 26.96 29.94 -93.36
N PRO A 9 25.87 29.17 -93.18
CA PRO A 9 25.95 27.72 -93.07
C PRO A 9 26.54 27.12 -94.36
N ARG A 10 27.45 26.12 -94.24
CA ARG A 10 27.80 25.29 -95.40
C ARG A 10 26.56 24.49 -95.79
N GLY A 11 26.30 24.35 -97.10
CA GLY A 11 25.08 23.74 -97.64
C GLY A 11 24.62 22.49 -96.87
N GLY A 12 23.39 22.53 -96.38
CA GLY A 12 22.74 21.44 -95.65
C GLY A 12 23.00 21.35 -94.13
N ARG A 13 23.83 22.23 -93.54
CA ARG A 13 24.18 22.20 -92.09
C ARG A 13 23.83 23.50 -91.34
N SER A 14 22.61 23.99 -91.50
CA SER A 14 22.07 25.11 -90.73
C SER A 14 21.44 24.62 -89.42
N PHE A 15 21.17 25.54 -88.48
CA PHE A 15 20.54 25.22 -87.20
C PHE A 15 19.19 24.54 -87.42
N GLY A 16 18.38 25.06 -88.35
CA GLY A 16 17.10 24.48 -88.76
C GLY A 16 17.20 23.09 -89.38
N SER A 17 18.28 22.77 -90.10
CA SER A 17 18.43 21.44 -90.73
C SER A 17 19.01 20.38 -89.78
N VAL A 18 19.85 20.79 -88.83
CA VAL A 18 20.50 19.86 -87.88
C VAL A 18 19.63 19.60 -86.66
N TYR A 19 18.83 20.56 -86.23
CA TYR A 19 18.00 20.47 -85.04
C TYR A 19 16.57 20.97 -85.31
N PRO A 20 15.75 20.25 -86.09
CA PRO A 20 14.40 20.68 -86.47
C PRO A 20 13.50 20.91 -85.25
N ASP A 21 13.55 20.05 -84.24
CA ASP A 21 12.68 20.12 -83.05
C ASP A 21 12.88 21.40 -82.21
N ILE A 22 14.13 21.88 -82.10
CA ILE A 22 14.42 23.15 -81.40
C ILE A 22 14.49 24.36 -82.35
N ALA A 23 14.40 24.14 -83.66
CA ALA A 23 14.21 25.20 -84.64
C ALA A 23 12.78 25.74 -84.63
N GLU A 24 11.79 24.92 -84.24
CA GLU A 24 10.41 25.36 -83.98
C GLU A 24 10.32 26.41 -82.87
N LEU A 25 11.30 26.44 -81.96
CA LEU A 25 11.40 27.44 -80.90
C LEU A 25 11.85 28.81 -81.42
N TRP A 26 12.17 28.97 -82.71
CA TRP A 26 12.67 30.24 -83.24
C TRP A 26 11.60 31.33 -83.19
N HIS A 27 11.93 32.49 -82.63
CA HIS A 27 10.94 33.55 -82.50
C HIS A 27 10.51 34.07 -83.89
N PRO A 28 9.19 34.16 -84.18
CA PRO A 28 8.70 34.50 -85.52
C PRO A 28 9.08 35.92 -85.97
N GLU A 29 9.10 36.90 -85.05
CA GLU A 29 9.28 38.31 -85.42
C GLU A 29 10.59 38.97 -84.93
N LYS A 30 11.21 38.47 -83.85
CA LYS A 30 12.32 39.17 -83.15
C LYS A 30 13.72 38.94 -83.74
N ASN A 31 13.85 38.04 -84.70
CA ASN A 31 15.14 37.77 -85.37
C ASN A 31 15.29 38.51 -86.71
N GLY A 32 14.38 39.45 -87.03
CA GLY A 32 14.36 40.15 -88.32
C GLY A 32 14.13 39.17 -89.47
N ASN A 33 14.84 39.37 -90.60
CA ASN A 33 14.69 38.53 -91.80
C ASN A 33 15.45 37.19 -91.74
N LEU A 34 16.03 36.84 -90.58
CA LEU A 34 16.81 35.62 -90.42
C LEU A 34 15.92 34.45 -89.98
N THR A 35 16.06 33.32 -90.66
CA THR A 35 15.41 32.06 -90.31
C THR A 35 16.40 31.11 -89.60
N PRO A 36 15.91 30.04 -88.94
CA PRO A 36 16.77 28.97 -88.42
C PRO A 36 17.70 28.37 -89.48
N PHE A 37 17.35 28.47 -90.76
CA PHE A 37 18.12 27.93 -91.86
C PHE A 37 19.28 28.83 -92.32
N ASP A 38 19.31 30.09 -91.86
CA ASP A 38 20.37 31.07 -92.19
C ASP A 38 21.50 31.10 -91.16
N VAL A 39 21.36 30.34 -90.05
CA VAL A 39 22.26 30.41 -88.90
C VAL A 39 22.97 29.08 -88.69
N ALA A 40 24.29 29.12 -88.45
CA ALA A 40 25.06 27.91 -88.14
C ALA A 40 24.71 27.37 -86.72
N PRO A 41 24.61 26.06 -86.50
CA PRO A 41 24.23 25.51 -85.18
C PRO A 41 25.19 25.87 -84.04
N LYS A 42 26.47 26.11 -84.35
CA LYS A 42 27.50 26.55 -83.39
C LYS A 42 27.70 28.07 -83.36
N SER A 43 26.69 28.85 -83.78
CA SER A 43 26.79 30.31 -83.79
C SER A 43 26.99 30.85 -82.37
N ASN A 44 27.96 31.76 -82.25
CA ASN A 44 28.25 32.50 -81.01
C ASN A 44 27.43 33.80 -80.90
N LYS A 45 26.47 34.02 -81.81
CA LYS A 45 25.49 35.13 -81.72
C LYS A 45 24.22 34.65 -81.02
N LYS A 46 23.63 35.52 -80.21
CA LYS A 46 22.33 35.26 -79.58
C LYS A 46 21.20 35.53 -80.57
N PHE A 47 20.18 34.70 -80.51
CA PHE A 47 18.94 34.86 -81.25
C PHE A 47 17.76 34.68 -80.29
N TRP A 48 16.61 35.22 -80.68
CA TRP A 48 15.36 35.13 -79.94
C TRP A 48 14.67 33.79 -80.19
N PHE A 49 14.22 33.17 -79.11
CA PHE A 49 13.45 31.93 -79.09
C PHE A 49 12.17 32.14 -78.29
N PHE A 50 11.14 31.34 -78.56
CA PHE A 50 9.89 31.28 -77.82
C PHE A 50 9.53 29.82 -77.51
N CYS A 51 8.72 29.60 -76.46
CA CYS A 51 8.30 28.26 -76.02
C CYS A 51 6.86 27.99 -76.50
N PRO A 52 6.64 27.15 -77.52
CA PRO A 52 5.29 26.83 -77.99
C PRO A 52 4.52 25.94 -77.00
N GLU A 53 5.22 25.17 -76.17
CA GLU A 53 4.65 24.27 -75.15
C GLU A 53 4.32 24.99 -73.82
N SER A 54 4.25 26.32 -73.83
CA SER A 54 3.93 27.09 -72.63
C SER A 54 2.46 26.87 -72.23
N ASN A 55 2.22 26.11 -71.16
CA ASN A 55 0.88 25.92 -70.57
C ASN A 55 0.40 27.12 -69.73
N CYS A 56 1.11 28.26 -69.74
CA CYS A 56 0.72 29.46 -69.03
C CYS A 56 0.31 30.60 -69.99
N LYS A 57 -0.61 31.46 -69.51
CA LYS A 57 -1.28 32.52 -70.30
C LYS A 57 -0.39 33.68 -70.80
N HIS A 58 0.94 33.57 -70.72
CA HIS A 58 1.86 34.63 -71.14
C HIS A 58 3.05 34.03 -71.89
N PRO A 59 3.69 34.80 -72.79
CA PRO A 59 4.67 34.28 -73.74
C PRO A 59 6.04 34.08 -73.08
N HIS A 60 6.56 32.86 -73.20
CA HIS A 60 7.92 32.53 -72.79
C HIS A 60 8.91 32.83 -73.91
N GLU A 61 9.47 34.03 -73.91
CA GLU A 61 10.43 34.50 -74.93
C GLU A 61 11.80 34.78 -74.30
N TRP A 62 12.89 34.32 -74.94
CA TRP A 62 14.25 34.53 -74.44
C TRP A 62 15.30 34.59 -75.54
N GLU A 63 16.42 35.26 -75.25
CA GLU A 63 17.61 35.20 -76.09
C GLU A 63 18.56 34.08 -75.64
N ALA A 64 19.06 33.30 -76.59
CA ALA A 64 20.06 32.27 -76.34
C ALA A 64 21.00 32.06 -77.55
N LEU A 65 22.13 31.41 -77.30
CA LEU A 65 23.01 30.91 -78.36
C LEU A 65 22.41 29.62 -78.94
N PRO A 66 22.31 29.47 -80.27
CA PRO A 66 21.88 28.21 -80.90
C PRO A 66 22.73 27.01 -80.42
N ALA A 67 24.02 27.24 -80.18
CA ALA A 67 24.94 26.25 -79.63
C ALA A 67 24.54 25.75 -78.23
N ASN A 68 24.02 26.63 -77.36
CA ASN A 68 23.60 26.28 -76.01
C ASN A 68 22.27 25.52 -76.01
N LEU A 69 21.34 25.89 -76.91
CA LEU A 69 20.08 25.17 -77.10
C LEU A 69 20.33 23.76 -77.64
N ALA A 70 21.14 23.64 -78.70
CA ALA A 70 21.55 22.36 -79.27
C ALA A 70 22.18 21.45 -78.20
N GLN A 71 23.13 21.98 -77.42
CA GLN A 71 23.76 21.21 -76.35
C GLN A 71 22.76 20.79 -75.25
N THR A 72 21.81 21.66 -74.89
CA THR A 72 20.83 21.34 -73.85
C THR A 72 19.86 20.26 -74.33
N PHE A 73 19.42 20.36 -75.58
CA PHE A 73 18.55 19.39 -76.22
C PHE A 73 19.22 18.02 -76.37
N GLU A 74 20.44 17.96 -76.90
CA GLU A 74 21.20 16.70 -77.04
C GLU A 74 21.46 16.01 -75.69
N LYS A 75 21.74 16.79 -74.63
CA LYS A 75 22.08 16.24 -73.31
C LYS A 75 20.86 15.86 -72.47
N ARG A 76 19.73 16.57 -72.63
CA ARG A 76 18.60 16.51 -71.69
C ARG A 76 17.24 16.27 -72.34
N GLY A 77 17.16 16.26 -73.67
CA GLY A 77 15.91 16.14 -74.42
C GLY A 77 14.91 17.28 -74.18
N SER A 78 15.37 18.42 -73.66
CA SER A 78 14.52 19.55 -73.26
C SER A 78 14.74 20.75 -74.17
N THR A 79 13.66 21.49 -74.45
CA THR A 79 13.64 22.75 -75.23
C THR A 79 14.51 23.86 -74.63
N GLY A 80 14.98 23.71 -73.38
CA GLY A 80 15.91 24.65 -72.75
C GLY A 80 15.26 25.99 -72.34
N CYS A 81 13.92 26.08 -72.38
CA CYS A 81 13.18 27.27 -71.97
C CYS A 81 13.54 27.66 -70.51
N PRO A 82 14.05 28.88 -70.27
CA PRO A 82 14.48 29.30 -68.93
C PRO A 82 13.31 29.55 -67.98
N TYR A 83 12.09 29.79 -68.48
CA TYR A 83 10.90 29.99 -67.65
C TYR A 83 10.30 28.65 -67.19
N CYS A 84 10.14 27.68 -68.10
CA CYS A 84 9.68 26.32 -67.75
C CYS A 84 10.67 25.58 -66.83
N SER A 85 11.97 25.89 -66.94
CA SER A 85 13.01 25.35 -66.04
C SER A 85 13.23 26.17 -64.76
N HIS A 86 12.37 27.15 -64.48
CA HIS A 86 12.41 28.03 -63.31
C HIS A 86 13.70 28.86 -63.14
N ARG A 87 14.51 29.01 -64.20
CA ARG A 87 15.71 29.86 -64.23
C ARG A 87 15.41 31.34 -64.47
N ARG A 88 14.23 31.64 -65.03
CA ARG A 88 13.67 32.99 -65.15
C ARG A 88 12.28 33.03 -64.52
N PHE A 89 11.97 34.17 -63.91
CA PHE A 89 10.69 34.41 -63.25
C PHE A 89 9.56 34.50 -64.28
N CYS A 90 8.45 33.83 -63.98
CA CYS A 90 7.18 33.91 -64.67
C CYS A 90 6.06 33.88 -63.58
N SER A 91 4.89 34.47 -63.83
CA SER A 91 3.77 34.44 -62.87
C SER A 91 3.25 33.02 -62.60
N CYS A 92 3.46 32.08 -63.53
CA CYS A 92 3.18 30.65 -63.43
C CYS A 92 4.03 29.91 -62.39
N ASN A 93 5.24 30.40 -62.11
CA ASN A 93 6.19 29.87 -61.15
C ASN A 93 6.42 30.86 -59.99
N SER A 94 5.44 31.74 -59.78
CA SER A 94 5.33 32.56 -58.57
C SER A 94 4.91 31.70 -57.37
N LEU A 95 5.15 32.22 -56.17
CA LEU A 95 4.71 31.60 -54.92
C LEU A 95 3.18 31.42 -54.91
N GLY A 96 2.44 32.46 -55.26
CA GLY A 96 0.97 32.45 -55.30
C GLY A 96 0.40 31.47 -56.33
N GLY A 97 1.09 31.28 -57.46
CA GLY A 97 0.68 30.34 -58.49
C GLY A 97 0.89 28.87 -58.09
N LEU A 98 1.98 28.58 -57.38
CA LEU A 98 2.40 27.21 -57.07
C LEU A 98 1.94 26.71 -55.68
N TYR A 99 1.88 27.60 -54.68
CA TYR A 99 1.71 27.25 -53.27
C TYR A 99 0.65 28.15 -52.62
N LYS A 100 -0.63 27.81 -52.86
CA LYS A 100 -1.79 28.58 -52.36
C LYS A 100 -1.82 28.67 -50.84
N ASP A 101 -1.52 27.56 -50.16
CA ASP A 101 -1.42 27.45 -48.71
C ASP A 101 -0.37 28.39 -48.11
N ILE A 102 0.79 28.54 -48.76
CA ILE A 102 1.82 29.49 -48.32
C ILE A 102 1.40 30.92 -48.64
N ALA A 103 0.77 31.14 -49.80
CA ALA A 103 0.29 32.47 -50.23
C ALA A 103 -0.85 33.01 -49.36
N GLU A 104 -1.69 32.15 -48.79
CA GLU A 104 -2.74 32.52 -47.83
C GLU A 104 -2.18 33.13 -46.54
N LEU A 105 -0.91 32.83 -46.20
CA LEU A 105 -0.22 33.39 -45.05
C LEU A 105 0.43 34.76 -45.35
N TRP A 106 0.25 35.31 -46.55
CA TRP A 106 0.79 36.62 -46.92
C TRP A 106 0.02 37.74 -46.23
N ASP A 107 0.71 38.72 -45.68
CA ASP A 107 0.07 39.92 -45.13
C ASP A 107 -0.13 40.98 -46.24
N PRO A 108 -1.37 41.22 -46.70
CA PRO A 108 -1.60 42.18 -47.79
C PRO A 108 -1.46 43.63 -47.33
N GLU A 109 -1.65 43.93 -46.05
CA GLU A 109 -1.63 45.30 -45.53
C GLU A 109 -0.19 45.78 -45.31
N LYS A 110 0.70 44.88 -44.87
CA LYS A 110 2.09 45.23 -44.51
C LYS A 110 3.10 45.08 -45.64
N ASN A 111 2.73 44.44 -46.75
CA ASN A 111 3.62 44.23 -47.90
C ASN A 111 3.41 45.24 -49.04
N GLY A 112 2.50 46.20 -48.88
CA GLY A 112 2.18 47.20 -49.90
C GLY A 112 1.69 46.53 -51.20
N ASP A 113 2.19 46.98 -52.35
CA ASP A 113 1.77 46.47 -53.66
C ASP A 113 2.32 45.08 -54.03
N LEU A 114 3.18 44.50 -53.19
CA LEU A 114 3.76 43.18 -53.47
C LEU A 114 2.76 42.08 -53.14
N THR A 115 2.48 41.25 -54.14
CA THR A 115 1.62 40.08 -54.00
C THR A 115 2.43 38.78 -54.01
N PRO A 116 1.87 37.66 -53.50
CA PRO A 116 2.46 36.34 -53.69
C PRO A 116 2.74 35.97 -55.15
N PHE A 117 2.09 36.62 -56.11
CA PHE A 117 2.26 36.36 -57.54
C PHE A 117 3.47 37.08 -58.16
N ASP A 118 4.14 37.96 -57.40
CA ASP A 118 5.28 38.77 -57.86
C ASP A 118 6.65 38.22 -57.42
N VAL A 119 6.67 37.10 -56.68
CA VAL A 119 7.89 36.52 -56.10
C VAL A 119 7.99 35.04 -56.38
N SER A 120 9.21 34.53 -56.59
CA SER A 120 9.45 33.09 -56.69
C SER A 120 9.54 32.45 -55.28
N PRO A 121 9.22 31.15 -55.14
CA PRO A 121 9.35 30.42 -53.86
C PRO A 121 10.76 30.46 -53.24
N GLN A 122 11.82 30.59 -54.05
CA GLN A 122 13.22 30.66 -53.58
C GLN A 122 13.72 32.09 -53.31
N SER A 123 12.82 33.08 -53.35
CA SER A 123 13.19 34.47 -53.15
C SER A 123 13.70 34.74 -51.74
N ASN A 124 14.84 35.45 -51.64
CA ASN A 124 15.38 35.92 -50.36
C ASN A 124 14.73 37.23 -49.86
N ARG A 125 13.68 37.71 -50.53
CA ARG A 125 12.94 38.90 -50.07
C ARG A 125 12.28 38.60 -48.72
N ARG A 126 12.56 39.44 -47.72
CA ARG A 126 11.86 39.43 -46.43
C ARG A 126 10.55 40.17 -46.58
N ILE A 127 9.46 39.48 -46.26
CA ILE A 127 8.10 40.02 -46.33
C ILE A 127 7.36 39.68 -45.02
N TRP A 128 6.26 40.36 -44.78
CA TRP A 128 5.37 40.13 -43.64
C TRP A 128 4.41 38.98 -43.92
N TRP A 129 4.30 38.09 -42.95
CA TRP A 129 3.39 36.95 -42.97
C TRP A 129 2.41 37.09 -41.82
N LYS A 130 1.20 36.59 -42.03
CA LYS A 130 0.10 36.57 -41.06
C LYS A 130 -0.45 35.15 -40.96
N CYS A 131 -0.48 34.61 -39.75
CA CYS A 131 -1.04 33.28 -39.50
C CYS A 131 -2.48 33.40 -39.00
N PRO A 132 -3.42 32.61 -39.54
CA PRO A 132 -4.83 32.66 -39.13
C PRO A 132 -5.07 32.11 -37.71
N ASP A 133 -4.10 31.42 -37.11
CA ASP A 133 -4.22 30.80 -35.78
C ASP A 133 -4.21 31.82 -34.62
N GLY A 134 -3.90 33.09 -34.89
CA GLY A 134 -3.93 34.13 -33.86
C GLY A 134 -3.94 35.55 -34.44
N PRO A 135 -4.60 36.48 -33.75
CA PRO A 135 -4.80 37.85 -34.25
C PRO A 135 -3.50 38.67 -34.31
N ASP A 136 -2.48 38.29 -33.55
CA ASP A 136 -1.16 38.93 -33.44
C ASP A 136 -0.03 38.05 -34.00
N HIS A 137 -0.37 36.99 -34.75
CA HIS A 137 0.62 36.09 -35.35
C HIS A 137 1.19 36.66 -36.64
N GLU A 138 1.95 37.73 -36.49
CA GLU A 138 2.54 38.46 -37.60
C GLU A 138 4.07 38.43 -37.46
N TRP A 139 4.78 38.02 -38.52
CA TRP A 139 6.23 37.92 -38.49
C TRP A 139 6.86 38.24 -39.84
N GLN A 140 8.12 38.68 -39.83
CA GLN A 140 8.92 38.82 -41.04
C GLN A 140 9.78 37.59 -41.28
N ALA A 141 9.73 37.06 -42.49
CA ALA A 141 10.61 35.97 -42.93
C ALA A 141 10.87 36.05 -44.44
N THR A 142 11.93 35.40 -44.91
CA THR A 142 12.17 35.30 -46.36
C THR A 142 11.18 34.31 -46.99
N VAL A 143 10.78 34.58 -48.24
CA VAL A 143 9.94 33.65 -49.01
C VAL A 143 10.58 32.26 -49.10
N ALA A 144 11.89 32.20 -49.34
CA ALA A 144 12.65 30.95 -49.34
C ALA A 144 12.54 30.16 -48.04
N SER A 145 12.60 30.82 -46.87
CA SER A 145 12.50 30.14 -45.57
C SER A 145 11.10 29.59 -45.30
N ARG A 146 10.06 30.31 -45.76
CA ARG A 146 8.67 29.86 -45.68
C ARG A 146 8.41 28.67 -46.57
N TYR A 147 8.91 28.73 -47.80
CA TYR A 147 8.88 27.61 -48.74
C TYR A 147 9.61 26.38 -48.18
N ALA A 148 10.72 26.57 -47.47
CA ALA A 148 11.46 25.50 -46.80
C ALA A 148 10.77 24.92 -45.55
N GLY A 149 9.56 25.40 -45.19
CA GLY A 149 8.76 24.84 -44.10
C GLY A 149 8.92 25.53 -42.73
N VAL A 150 9.62 26.67 -42.64
CA VAL A 150 9.68 27.43 -41.39
C VAL A 150 8.33 28.07 -41.10
N GLY A 151 7.62 27.56 -40.09
CA GLY A 151 6.26 27.95 -39.67
C GLY A 151 6.13 29.29 -38.91
N CYS A 152 4.91 29.60 -38.45
CA CYS A 152 4.64 30.75 -37.58
C CYS A 152 5.45 30.62 -36.28
N PRO A 153 6.18 31.64 -35.82
CA PRO A 153 6.98 31.56 -34.60
C PRO A 153 6.13 31.47 -33.33
N CYS A 154 4.86 31.88 -33.36
CA CYS A 154 3.93 31.74 -32.25
C CYS A 154 3.34 30.32 -32.16
N CYS A 155 3.15 29.64 -33.31
CA CYS A 155 2.60 28.28 -33.40
C CYS A 155 3.67 27.17 -33.41
N SER A 156 4.95 27.52 -33.52
CA SER A 156 6.02 26.53 -33.57
C SER A 156 6.05 25.68 -32.30
N LYS A 157 6.63 24.48 -32.39
CA LYS A 157 6.83 23.59 -31.24
C LYS A 157 8.33 23.35 -31.05
N PRO A 158 8.97 23.95 -30.03
CA PRO A 158 8.42 24.92 -29.06
C PRO A 158 8.13 26.30 -29.69
N PRO A 159 7.22 27.11 -29.11
CA PRO A 159 6.94 28.46 -29.59
C PRO A 159 8.16 29.35 -29.36
N LYS A 160 8.46 30.20 -30.34
CA LYS A 160 9.62 31.10 -30.34
C LYS A 160 9.24 32.56 -30.08
N GLN A 161 7.96 32.91 -30.28
CA GLN A 161 7.43 34.26 -30.06
C GLN A 161 6.17 34.20 -29.20
N ILE A 162 6.07 35.11 -28.25
CA ILE A 162 4.93 35.24 -27.34
C ILE A 162 3.80 35.95 -28.08
N SER A 163 2.59 35.46 -27.86
CA SER A 163 1.34 35.97 -28.43
C SER A 163 0.24 35.87 -27.38
N VAL A 164 -0.82 36.64 -27.57
CA VAL A 164 -2.04 36.54 -26.77
C VAL A 164 -2.63 35.13 -26.76
N THR A 165 -2.31 34.25 -27.71
CA THR A 165 -2.83 32.87 -27.77
C THR A 165 -1.94 31.83 -27.08
N ASN A 166 -0.67 32.16 -26.75
CA ASN A 166 0.29 31.20 -26.19
C ASN A 166 0.99 31.67 -24.89
N CYS A 167 0.71 32.88 -24.42
CA CYS A 167 1.25 33.42 -23.17
C CYS A 167 0.73 32.69 -21.92
N MET A 168 1.40 32.88 -20.77
CA MET A 168 1.04 32.27 -19.48
C MET A 168 -0.39 32.61 -19.06
N LYS A 169 -0.82 33.87 -19.23
CA LYS A 169 -2.18 34.29 -18.89
C LYS A 169 -3.25 33.49 -19.62
N THR A 170 -3.04 33.22 -20.91
CA THR A 170 -4.02 32.53 -21.75
C THR A 170 -3.97 31.02 -21.54
N MET A 171 -2.76 30.45 -21.46
CA MET A 171 -2.58 29.00 -21.35
C MET A 171 -2.81 28.47 -19.93
N ARG A 172 -2.57 29.30 -18.90
CA ARG A 172 -2.67 28.96 -17.48
C ARG A 172 -3.30 30.10 -16.66
N PRO A 173 -4.57 30.45 -16.91
CA PRO A 173 -5.26 31.50 -16.15
C PRO A 173 -5.37 31.16 -14.65
N ASP A 174 -5.32 29.87 -14.30
CA ASP A 174 -5.35 29.34 -12.94
C ASP A 174 -4.14 29.75 -12.08
N VAL A 175 -2.99 30.07 -12.69
CA VAL A 175 -1.80 30.50 -11.95
C VAL A 175 -1.73 32.01 -11.74
N VAL A 176 -2.48 32.79 -12.53
CA VAL A 176 -2.39 34.26 -12.57
C VAL A 176 -2.68 34.90 -11.21
N PRO A 177 -3.65 34.43 -10.40
CA PRO A 177 -3.90 34.99 -9.06
C PRO A 177 -2.70 34.93 -8.11
N TYR A 178 -1.73 34.07 -8.40
CA TYR A 178 -0.55 33.86 -7.57
C TYR A 178 0.68 34.61 -8.10
N TRP A 179 0.55 35.39 -9.18
CA TRP A 179 1.63 36.23 -9.67
C TRP A 179 1.89 37.39 -8.71
N HIS A 180 3.15 37.65 -8.36
CA HIS A 180 3.49 38.81 -7.54
C HIS A 180 3.70 40.04 -8.42
N GLU A 181 2.76 40.97 -8.47
CA GLU A 181 2.82 42.13 -9.36
C GLU A 181 4.02 43.05 -9.06
N GLU A 182 4.21 43.45 -7.80
CA GLU A 182 5.23 44.44 -7.44
C GLU A 182 6.67 43.94 -7.66
N LEU A 183 6.99 42.70 -7.24
CA LEU A 183 8.34 42.14 -7.36
C LEU A 183 8.73 41.72 -8.78
N ASN A 184 7.75 41.52 -9.68
CA ASN A 184 8.03 41.26 -11.09
C ASN A 184 8.08 42.54 -11.94
N GLY A 185 7.80 43.70 -11.36
CA GLY A 185 7.85 44.99 -12.05
C GLY A 185 6.87 45.05 -13.22
N GLU A 186 7.37 45.43 -14.40
CA GLU A 186 6.57 45.58 -15.62
C GLU A 186 6.23 44.24 -16.30
N VAL A 187 6.89 43.14 -15.93
CA VAL A 187 6.64 41.83 -16.54
C VAL A 187 5.31 41.28 -16.05
N THR A 188 4.41 41.00 -16.98
CA THR A 188 3.10 40.40 -16.68
C THR A 188 3.02 38.96 -17.16
N PRO A 189 2.01 38.18 -16.71
CA PRO A 189 1.76 36.84 -17.26
C PRO A 189 1.44 36.82 -18.76
N ARG A 190 1.25 37.97 -19.43
CA ARG A 190 1.11 38.04 -20.90
C ARG A 190 2.45 38.03 -21.62
N ASP A 191 3.54 38.32 -20.92
CA ASP A 191 4.86 38.54 -21.50
C ASP A 191 5.78 37.33 -21.33
N ILE A 192 5.26 36.20 -20.84
CA ILE A 192 6.04 34.99 -20.57
C ILE A 192 5.36 33.73 -21.11
N PHE A 193 6.17 32.73 -21.46
CA PHE A 193 5.67 31.38 -21.79
C PHE A 193 5.41 30.54 -20.53
N PRO A 194 4.40 29.65 -20.54
CA PRO A 194 4.18 28.67 -19.46
C PRO A 194 5.35 27.73 -19.19
N GLY A 195 6.12 27.39 -20.23
CA GLY A 195 7.32 26.56 -20.12
C GLY A 195 8.61 27.35 -19.92
N SER A 196 8.54 28.62 -19.53
CA SER A 196 9.74 29.43 -19.28
C SER A 196 10.56 28.84 -18.12
N SER A 197 11.87 28.77 -18.30
CA SER A 197 12.83 28.38 -17.26
C SER A 197 13.30 29.57 -16.40
N THR A 198 12.89 30.79 -16.74
CA THR A 198 13.15 31.99 -15.94
C THR A 198 12.32 31.95 -14.66
N LYS A 199 12.92 32.33 -13.54
CA LYS A 199 12.22 32.44 -12.26
C LYS A 199 11.54 33.79 -12.15
N TYR A 200 10.33 33.76 -11.61
CA TYR A 200 9.53 34.93 -11.28
C TYR A 200 9.03 34.83 -9.85
N TRP A 201 8.60 35.95 -9.30
CA TRP A 201 8.04 36.01 -7.95
C TRP A 201 6.55 35.61 -7.93
N TRP A 202 6.21 34.73 -7.00
CA TRP A 202 4.86 34.22 -6.78
C TRP A 202 4.43 34.51 -5.34
N LYS A 203 3.12 34.62 -5.12
CA LYS A 203 2.48 34.82 -3.82
C LYS A 203 1.41 33.75 -3.57
N CYS A 204 1.24 33.33 -2.33
CA CYS A 204 0.16 32.41 -1.92
C CYS A 204 -0.81 33.13 -0.98
N PRO A 205 -2.13 33.02 -1.19
CA PRO A 205 -3.12 33.68 -0.33
C PRO A 205 -3.22 33.09 1.09
N GLU A 206 -2.62 31.92 1.33
CA GLU A 206 -2.64 31.24 2.64
C GLU A 206 -1.76 31.93 3.70
N GLY A 207 -0.90 32.86 3.31
CA GLY A 207 -0.08 33.61 4.25
C GLY A 207 0.49 34.91 3.67
N PRO A 208 0.58 35.98 4.47
CA PRO A 208 0.99 37.29 4.01
C PRO A 208 2.47 37.34 3.57
N ASP A 209 3.30 36.42 4.08
CA ASP A 209 4.73 36.29 3.79
C ASP A 209 5.04 35.13 2.84
N HIS A 210 4.01 34.50 2.25
CA HIS A 210 4.21 33.37 1.33
C HIS A 210 4.61 33.86 -0.06
N VAL A 211 5.82 34.39 -0.15
CA VAL A 211 6.39 34.95 -1.38
C VAL A 211 7.66 34.21 -1.76
N TRP A 212 7.75 33.69 -2.99
CA TRP A 212 8.90 32.92 -3.44
C TRP A 212 9.16 33.00 -4.95
N GLU A 213 10.42 32.77 -5.33
CA GLU A 213 10.81 32.64 -6.72
C GLU A 213 10.67 31.21 -7.23
N ALA A 214 10.03 31.03 -8.38
CA ALA A 214 9.92 29.74 -9.08
C ALA A 214 9.71 29.94 -10.59
N THR A 215 9.96 28.89 -11.36
CA THR A 215 9.64 28.89 -12.80
C THR A 215 8.15 28.67 -13.02
N PRO A 216 7.53 29.25 -14.08
CA PRO A 216 6.16 28.98 -14.47
C PRO A 216 5.87 27.48 -14.68
N GLU A 217 6.85 26.73 -15.18
CA GLU A 217 6.74 25.28 -15.37
C GLU A 217 6.60 24.52 -14.04
N ALA A 218 7.39 24.88 -13.02
CA ALA A 218 7.33 24.25 -11.70
C ALA A 218 5.99 24.51 -11.00
N ILE A 219 5.51 25.76 -11.11
CA ILE A 219 4.19 26.19 -10.64
C ILE A 219 3.08 25.40 -11.36
N GLY A 220 3.20 25.29 -12.68
CA GLY A 220 2.24 24.59 -13.51
C GLY A 220 2.14 23.10 -13.17
N SER A 221 3.27 22.45 -12.90
CA SER A 221 3.38 21.04 -12.53
C SER A 221 2.84 20.75 -11.14
N ALA A 222 3.01 21.68 -10.20
CA ALA A 222 2.49 21.54 -8.84
C ALA A 222 0.96 21.42 -8.83
N LEU A 223 0.27 22.19 -9.66
CA LEU A 223 -1.19 22.15 -9.76
C LEU A 223 -1.74 20.89 -10.45
N SER A 224 -0.96 20.25 -11.33
CA SER A 224 -1.36 18.99 -11.98
C SER A 224 -1.15 17.73 -11.12
N SER A 225 -0.65 17.89 -9.89
CA SER A 225 -0.19 16.79 -9.04
C SER A 225 -1.11 16.57 -7.82
N ARG A 226 -0.92 15.44 -7.10
CA ARG A 226 -1.63 15.06 -5.84
C ARG A 226 -1.50 16.08 -4.69
N PHE A 227 -0.85 17.23 -4.93
CA PHE A 227 -0.51 18.23 -3.95
C PHE A 227 -1.48 19.39 -4.10
N GLN A 228 -2.61 19.34 -3.38
CA GLN A 228 -3.58 20.45 -3.27
C GLN A 228 -2.86 21.82 -3.18
N GLY A 229 -2.91 22.62 -4.25
CA GLY A 229 -2.35 23.98 -4.33
C GLY A 229 -1.19 24.20 -5.31
N ILE A 230 -0.67 25.43 -5.35
CA ILE A 230 0.38 25.90 -6.30
C ILE A 230 1.82 25.44 -5.95
N GLY A 231 1.97 24.50 -5.01
CA GLY A 231 3.28 24.08 -4.54
C GLY A 231 4.01 25.10 -3.65
N CYS A 232 3.25 25.96 -2.96
CA CYS A 232 3.79 26.93 -1.99
C CYS A 232 4.74 26.26 -0.98
N PRO A 233 6.03 26.66 -0.91
CA PRO A 233 7.01 26.01 -0.04
C PRO A 233 6.74 26.27 1.45
N PHE A 234 6.05 27.35 1.78
CA PHE A 234 5.66 27.70 3.15
C PHE A 234 4.50 26.81 3.64
N CYS A 235 3.43 26.64 2.84
CA CYS A 235 2.33 25.71 3.18
C CYS A 235 2.81 24.26 3.34
N LYS A 236 3.87 23.86 2.62
CA LYS A 236 4.47 22.53 2.75
C LYS A 236 5.53 22.43 3.87
N GLY A 237 5.76 23.50 4.63
CA GLY A 237 6.72 23.53 5.74
C GLY A 237 8.20 23.47 5.31
N ARG A 238 8.51 23.67 4.03
CA ARG A 238 9.88 23.66 3.48
C ARG A 238 10.60 24.99 3.69
N LYS A 239 9.86 26.09 3.80
CA LYS A 239 10.36 27.42 4.18
C LYS A 239 9.63 27.92 5.41
N LEU A 240 10.33 28.61 6.30
CA LEU A 240 9.76 29.25 7.49
C LEU A 240 8.85 30.41 7.08
N SER A 241 7.68 30.49 7.71
CA SER A 241 6.71 31.57 7.58
C SER A 241 6.03 31.78 8.92
N VAL A 242 5.52 32.98 9.17
CA VAL A 242 4.71 33.30 10.37
C VAL A 242 3.53 32.34 10.57
N THR A 243 3.04 31.67 9.51
CA THR A 243 1.90 30.74 9.59
C THR A 243 2.28 29.29 9.89
N ASN A 244 3.57 28.93 9.88
CA ASN A 244 4.01 27.53 10.00
C ASN A 244 5.10 27.25 11.04
N ARG A 245 5.46 28.28 11.82
CA ARG A 245 6.43 28.18 12.92
C ARG A 245 5.95 27.22 14.00
N LEU A 246 6.89 26.58 14.70
CA LEU A 246 6.58 25.62 15.74
C LEU A 246 5.84 26.26 16.92
N ASP A 247 6.23 27.47 17.34
CA ASP A 247 5.58 28.25 18.40
C ASP A 247 4.12 28.59 18.11
N VAL A 248 3.81 28.88 16.85
CA VAL A 248 2.46 29.25 16.41
C VAL A 248 1.55 28.04 16.32
N LEU A 249 2.02 26.96 15.69
CA LEU A 249 1.18 25.77 15.45
C LEU A 249 1.12 24.81 16.65
N PHE A 250 2.16 24.79 17.48
CA PHE A 250 2.29 23.87 18.62
C PHE A 250 2.81 24.60 19.87
N PRO A 251 2.01 25.52 20.45
CA PRO A 251 2.43 26.32 21.60
C PRO A 251 2.75 25.46 22.83
N GLU A 252 1.96 24.40 23.08
CA GLU A 252 2.21 23.49 24.21
C GLU A 252 3.51 22.69 24.02
N LEU A 253 3.80 22.24 22.80
CA LEU A 253 5.05 21.55 22.50
C LEU A 253 6.26 22.48 22.64
N SER A 254 6.10 23.77 22.33
CA SER A 254 7.16 24.76 22.46
C SER A 254 7.56 25.01 23.92
N LYS A 255 6.67 24.74 24.89
CA LYS A 255 7.02 24.76 26.32
C LYS A 255 7.97 23.63 26.72
N GLU A 256 8.01 22.55 25.93
CA GLU A 256 8.94 21.44 26.13
C GLU A 256 10.28 21.66 25.42
N TRP A 257 10.49 22.81 24.77
CA TRP A 257 11.78 23.13 24.15
C TRP A 257 12.84 23.32 25.24
N HIS A 258 13.98 22.65 25.11
CA HIS A 258 15.04 22.79 26.10
C HIS A 258 15.64 24.21 26.05
N PRO A 259 15.75 24.93 27.18
CA PRO A 259 16.18 26.34 27.20
C PRO A 259 17.66 26.55 26.86
N GLU A 260 18.54 25.62 27.23
CA GLU A 260 20.00 25.80 27.07
C GLU A 260 20.65 24.91 25.99
N LEU A 261 20.19 23.66 25.82
CA LEU A 261 20.84 22.67 24.95
C LEU A 261 20.61 22.87 23.44
N ASN A 262 19.72 23.79 23.04
CA ASN A 262 19.48 24.12 21.63
C ASN A 262 20.28 25.34 21.14
N GLY A 263 21.16 25.91 21.98
CA GLY A 263 21.90 27.14 21.67
C GLY A 263 20.93 28.31 21.44
N ASP A 264 21.19 29.12 20.42
CA ASP A 264 20.37 30.30 20.10
C ASP A 264 19.06 29.95 19.35
N MET A 265 18.86 28.68 18.98
CA MET A 265 17.67 28.27 18.22
C MET A 265 16.43 28.26 19.10
N VAL A 266 15.44 29.05 18.72
CA VAL A 266 14.14 29.11 19.40
C VAL A 266 13.02 28.49 18.55
N PRO A 267 11.89 28.08 19.15
CA PRO A 267 10.77 27.49 18.40
C PRO A 267 10.21 28.36 17.26
N SER A 268 10.37 29.69 17.31
CA SER A 268 9.96 30.59 16.24
C SER A 268 10.86 30.55 14.99
N ASP A 269 12.06 29.97 15.08
CA ASP A 269 13.03 29.93 13.98
C ASP A 269 12.87 28.69 13.09
N ILE A 270 11.92 27.81 13.42
CA ILE A 270 11.80 26.49 12.80
C ILE A 270 10.36 26.13 12.43
N THR A 271 10.21 25.39 11.34
CA THR A 271 8.91 24.89 10.89
C THR A 271 8.50 23.65 11.68
N SER A 272 7.19 23.47 11.86
CA SER A 272 6.64 22.30 12.57
C SER A 272 6.86 20.95 11.86
N ALA A 273 7.17 20.97 10.57
CA ALA A 273 7.42 19.79 9.73
C ALA A 273 8.93 19.50 9.54
N ASN A 274 9.79 20.07 10.37
CA ASN A 274 11.23 19.97 10.22
C ASN A 274 11.81 18.63 10.75
N ASP A 275 12.82 18.08 10.07
CA ASP A 275 13.52 16.85 10.47
C ASP A 275 14.67 17.06 11.46
N HIS A 276 14.98 18.31 11.79
CA HIS A 276 16.01 18.67 12.76
C HIS A 276 15.72 18.05 14.13
N ARG A 277 16.76 17.53 14.77
CA ARG A 277 16.71 16.97 16.12
C ARG A 277 17.03 18.07 17.12
N ALA A 278 16.02 18.48 17.87
CA ALA A 278 16.17 19.41 18.98
C ALA A 278 16.20 18.65 20.31
N TRP A 279 16.75 19.29 21.33
CA TRP A 279 16.63 18.89 22.72
C TRP A 279 15.30 19.33 23.30
N TRP A 280 14.69 18.45 24.05
CA TRP A 280 13.40 18.63 24.71
C TRP A 280 13.51 18.33 26.19
N ILE A 281 12.66 18.98 26.98
CA ILE A 281 12.53 18.79 28.42
C ILE A 281 11.06 18.53 28.78
N CYS A 282 10.81 17.58 29.67
CA CYS A 282 9.48 17.27 30.17
C CYS A 282 9.36 17.69 31.64
N PRO A 283 8.32 18.44 32.03
CA PRO A 283 8.16 18.90 33.41
C PRO A 283 7.82 17.78 34.40
N GLU A 284 7.46 16.59 33.92
CA GLU A 284 7.10 15.42 34.76
C GLU A 284 8.29 14.76 35.45
N GLY A 285 9.53 15.10 35.07
CA GLY A 285 10.72 14.54 35.68
C GLY A 285 11.94 15.45 35.56
N PRO A 286 12.75 15.56 36.61
CA PRO A 286 13.90 16.47 36.64
C PRO A 286 15.04 16.05 35.70
N ASP A 287 15.04 14.79 35.23
CA ASP A 287 16.03 14.22 34.31
C ASP A 287 15.42 13.86 32.94
N HIS A 288 14.21 14.35 32.65
CA HIS A 288 13.53 14.05 31.39
C HIS A 288 13.98 14.99 30.30
N GLU A 289 15.24 14.83 29.88
CA GLU A 289 15.86 15.58 28.79
C GLU A 289 16.24 14.63 27.65
N TRP A 290 15.83 14.93 26.42
CA TRP A 290 16.12 14.04 25.29
C TRP A 290 16.17 14.76 23.95
N GLN A 291 16.87 14.15 22.99
CA GLN A 291 16.86 14.60 21.60
C GLN A 291 15.80 13.85 20.78
N ALA A 292 14.97 14.61 20.06
CA ALA A 292 14.01 14.06 19.10
C ALA A 292 13.81 14.98 17.89
N ALA A 293 13.45 14.40 16.74
CA ALA A 293 13.13 15.16 15.54
C ALA A 293 11.82 15.94 15.74
N ILE A 294 11.78 17.21 15.29
CA ILE A 294 10.62 18.09 15.47
C ILE A 294 9.37 17.50 14.83
N HIS A 295 9.45 17.00 13.59
CA HIS A 295 8.31 16.36 12.91
C HIS A 295 7.75 15.15 13.68
N SER A 296 8.60 14.42 14.41
CA SER A 296 8.17 13.25 15.20
C SER A 296 7.40 13.69 16.44
N ARG A 297 7.81 14.81 17.04
CA ARG A 297 7.11 15.44 18.18
C ARG A 297 5.76 16.01 17.76
N THR A 298 5.70 16.74 16.64
CA THR A 298 4.44 17.32 16.12
C THR A 298 3.44 16.26 15.66
N ARG A 299 3.90 15.02 15.37
CA ARG A 299 3.04 13.84 15.15
C ARG A 299 2.52 13.15 16.42
N GLY A 300 2.88 13.65 17.60
CA GLY A 300 2.40 13.13 18.89
C GLY A 300 3.36 12.19 19.61
N THR A 301 4.64 12.12 19.22
CA THR A 301 5.64 11.42 20.04
C THR A 301 5.92 12.24 21.30
N GLY A 302 5.57 11.69 22.46
CA GLY A 302 5.78 12.34 23.77
C GLY A 302 7.12 11.99 24.42
N CYS A 303 7.22 12.26 25.72
CA CYS A 303 8.40 11.99 26.55
C CYS A 303 8.74 10.47 26.60
N PRO A 304 9.97 10.06 26.22
CA PRO A 304 10.40 8.66 26.22
C PRO A 304 10.51 8.08 27.65
N PHE A 305 10.79 8.92 28.65
CA PHE A 305 10.84 8.52 30.05
C PHE A 305 9.43 8.25 30.61
N CYS A 306 8.49 9.17 30.42
CA CYS A 306 7.08 8.98 30.83
C CYS A 306 6.43 7.75 30.19
N SER A 307 6.72 7.51 28.91
CA SER A 307 6.22 6.33 28.19
C SER A 307 6.92 5.02 28.57
N GLY A 308 8.05 5.09 29.30
CA GLY A 308 8.83 3.94 29.77
C GLY A 308 9.72 3.31 28.70
N HIS A 309 10.07 4.07 27.65
CA HIS A 309 11.05 3.67 26.64
C HIS A 309 12.49 4.00 27.06
N GLN A 310 12.68 4.98 27.94
CA GLN A 310 13.96 5.31 28.57
C GLN A 310 13.84 5.25 30.09
N VAL A 311 14.95 4.93 30.76
CA VAL A 311 15.03 4.90 32.24
C VAL A 311 15.29 6.31 32.78
N SER A 312 14.66 6.63 33.89
CA SER A 312 14.78 7.89 34.65
C SER A 312 14.73 7.58 36.15
N VAL A 313 15.17 8.52 36.97
CA VAL A 313 14.99 8.47 38.43
C VAL A 313 13.52 8.30 38.83
N THR A 314 12.55 8.76 38.03
CA THR A 314 11.12 8.71 38.36
C THR A 314 10.42 7.43 37.91
N ASN A 315 11.02 6.64 37.01
CA ASN A 315 10.34 5.50 36.39
C ASN A 315 11.05 4.14 36.52
N ARG A 316 12.26 4.13 37.10
CA ARG A 316 13.04 2.89 37.29
C ARG A 316 12.30 1.88 38.16
N LEU A 317 12.51 0.60 37.87
CA LEU A 317 11.79 -0.51 38.50
C LEU A 317 11.95 -0.50 40.02
N SER A 318 13.15 -0.21 40.51
CA SER A 318 13.45 -0.15 41.96
C SER A 318 12.67 0.93 42.70
N VAL A 319 12.30 2.02 42.04
CA VAL A 319 11.52 3.12 42.63
C VAL A 319 10.03 2.84 42.53
N LEU A 320 9.54 2.44 41.35
CA LEU A 320 8.09 2.23 41.15
C LEU A 320 7.58 0.93 41.78
N LEU A 321 8.38 -0.11 41.82
CA LEU A 321 7.98 -1.47 42.23
C LEU A 321 9.07 -2.13 43.10
N PRO A 322 9.36 -1.62 44.30
CA PRO A 322 10.43 -2.13 45.17
C PRO A 322 10.26 -3.61 45.52
N GLU A 323 9.03 -4.06 45.77
CA GLU A 323 8.70 -5.48 46.05
C GLU A 323 8.92 -6.41 44.85
N LEU A 324 8.90 -5.87 43.63
CA LEU A 324 9.25 -6.64 42.44
C LEU A 324 10.76 -6.62 42.22
N ALA A 325 11.41 -5.47 42.44
CA ALA A 325 12.87 -5.35 42.36
C ALA A 325 13.59 -6.27 43.36
N SER A 326 13.03 -6.50 44.55
CA SER A 326 13.56 -7.47 45.52
C SER A 326 13.54 -8.92 45.03
N GLN A 327 12.76 -9.22 43.99
CA GLN A 327 12.71 -10.54 43.34
C GLN A 327 13.69 -10.65 42.16
N TRP A 328 14.54 -9.65 41.92
CA TRP A 328 15.61 -9.74 40.93
C TRP A 328 16.57 -10.85 41.32
N HIS A 329 16.97 -11.68 40.36
CA HIS A 329 17.91 -12.76 40.67
C HIS A 329 19.30 -12.19 40.99
N PRO A 330 19.95 -12.59 42.10
CA PRO A 330 21.19 -11.95 42.58
C PRO A 330 22.41 -12.15 41.67
N THR A 331 22.50 -13.27 40.93
CA THR A 331 23.70 -13.61 40.14
C THR A 331 23.46 -13.91 38.66
N LYS A 332 22.23 -14.15 38.21
CA LYS A 332 21.94 -14.62 36.83
C LYS A 332 21.72 -13.49 35.83
N ASN A 333 21.70 -12.24 36.28
CA ASN A 333 21.48 -11.06 35.43
C ASN A 333 22.79 -10.33 35.07
N GLY A 334 23.96 -10.86 35.45
CA GLY A 334 25.25 -10.21 35.17
C GLY A 334 25.32 -8.82 35.80
N GLU A 335 25.62 -7.80 35.00
CA GLU A 335 25.68 -6.40 35.45
C GLU A 335 24.32 -5.68 35.47
N ASP A 336 23.27 -6.28 34.92
CA ASP A 336 21.93 -5.66 34.87
C ASP A 336 21.36 -5.52 36.30
N ARG A 337 21.04 -4.29 36.72
CA ARG A 337 20.41 -3.96 38.01
C ARG A 337 18.95 -3.50 37.82
N PRO A 338 18.08 -3.65 38.84
CA PRO A 338 16.71 -3.14 38.76
C PRO A 338 16.61 -1.63 38.47
N GLU A 339 17.56 -0.81 38.96
CA GLU A 339 17.58 0.63 38.66
C GLU A 339 17.86 0.99 37.20
N ASP A 340 18.42 0.08 36.40
CA ASP A 340 18.81 0.35 35.00
C ASP A 340 17.61 0.28 34.03
N PHE A 341 16.45 -0.20 34.51
CA PHE A 341 15.30 -0.49 33.65
C PHE A 341 14.03 0.19 34.16
N PRO A 342 13.18 0.74 33.25
CA PRO A 342 11.84 1.16 33.61
C PRO A 342 10.93 -0.06 33.82
N SER A 343 9.85 0.11 34.59
CA SER A 343 8.87 -0.97 34.86
C SER A 343 8.20 -1.54 33.59
N LYS A 344 8.18 -0.79 32.49
CA LYS A 344 7.62 -1.20 31.18
C LYS A 344 8.63 -1.87 30.25
N ALA A 345 9.86 -2.12 30.69
CA ALA A 345 10.90 -2.69 29.85
C ALA A 345 10.53 -4.08 29.29
N LYS A 346 10.85 -4.31 28.01
CA LYS A 346 10.67 -5.61 27.32
C LYS A 346 11.79 -6.61 27.59
N LYS A 347 12.89 -6.16 28.21
CA LYS A 347 14.04 -6.99 28.58
C LYS A 347 13.60 -8.17 29.44
N ARG A 348 14.05 -9.38 29.06
CA ARG A 348 13.91 -10.60 29.86
C ARG A 348 15.05 -10.69 30.85
N VAL A 349 14.72 -10.98 32.09
CA VAL A 349 15.67 -11.12 33.20
C VAL A 349 15.27 -12.31 34.05
N TRP A 350 16.23 -12.84 34.79
CA TRP A 350 16.02 -13.86 35.80
C TRP A 350 15.42 -13.27 37.06
N TRP A 351 14.42 -13.95 37.58
CA TRP A 351 13.71 -13.65 38.82
C TRP A 351 13.91 -14.76 39.83
N LYS A 352 13.85 -14.42 41.12
CA LYS A 352 13.87 -15.34 42.24
C LYS A 352 12.71 -15.03 43.19
N CYS A 353 11.85 -16.01 43.44
CA CYS A 353 10.74 -15.84 44.38
C CYS A 353 11.22 -16.16 45.80
N PRO A 354 10.91 -15.34 46.81
CA PRO A 354 11.28 -15.63 48.20
C PRO A 354 10.53 -16.84 48.80
N LYS A 355 9.47 -17.34 48.14
CA LYS A 355 8.67 -18.48 48.62
C LYS A 355 9.31 -19.85 48.40
N GLY A 356 10.37 -19.95 47.61
CA GLY A 356 11.06 -21.20 47.35
C GLY A 356 12.47 -20.96 46.82
N ALA A 357 13.46 -21.67 47.36
CA ALA A 357 14.86 -21.49 46.98
C ALA A 357 15.12 -21.82 45.50
N ASP A 358 14.33 -22.75 44.94
CA ASP A 358 14.37 -23.21 43.55
C ASP A 358 13.39 -22.46 42.62
N HIS A 359 12.70 -21.42 43.12
CA HIS A 359 11.77 -20.62 42.32
C HIS A 359 12.52 -19.58 41.50
N GLU A 360 13.23 -20.05 40.48
CA GLU A 360 14.04 -19.22 39.59
C GLU A 360 13.52 -19.34 38.15
N TRP A 361 13.22 -18.21 37.50
CA TRP A 361 12.70 -18.23 36.14
C TRP A 361 13.02 -16.94 35.38
N GLU A 362 13.01 -17.03 34.06
CA GLU A 362 13.22 -15.88 33.19
C GLU A 362 11.87 -15.34 32.67
N ALA A 363 11.65 -14.02 32.81
CA ALA A 363 10.46 -13.34 32.29
C ALA A 363 10.75 -11.87 31.92
N PRO A 364 9.98 -11.27 31.00
CA PRO A 364 10.05 -9.84 30.71
C PRO A 364 9.66 -8.98 31.91
N ILE A 365 10.36 -7.86 32.14
CA ILE A 365 10.07 -6.93 33.26
C ILE A 365 8.63 -6.42 33.22
N TYR A 366 8.17 -5.91 32.07
CA TYR A 366 6.79 -5.40 31.93
C TYR A 366 5.73 -6.45 32.31
N SER A 367 5.98 -7.73 31.99
CA SER A 367 5.03 -8.79 32.29
C SER A 367 4.90 -9.02 33.79
N ARG A 368 6.00 -8.85 34.54
CA ARG A 368 5.98 -8.95 35.99
C ARG A 368 5.34 -7.70 36.62
N ALA A 369 5.65 -6.53 36.09
CA ALA A 369 5.11 -5.25 36.55
C ALA A 369 3.57 -5.18 36.47
N VAL A 370 2.95 -5.80 35.45
CA VAL A 370 1.47 -5.90 35.33
C VAL A 370 0.85 -7.01 36.19
N GLY A 371 1.62 -7.63 37.08
CA GLY A 371 1.11 -8.58 38.09
C GLY A 371 1.25 -10.07 37.74
N ARG A 372 1.97 -10.46 36.68
CA ARG A 372 2.28 -11.90 36.50
C ARG A 372 3.32 -12.33 37.52
N GLY A 373 2.90 -13.14 38.49
CA GLY A 373 3.73 -13.60 39.60
C GLY A 373 4.62 -14.82 39.29
N CYS A 374 5.09 -15.46 40.36
CA CYS A 374 5.91 -16.67 40.29
C CYS A 374 5.16 -17.85 39.65
N PRO A 375 5.69 -18.48 38.58
CA PRO A 375 5.04 -19.61 37.92
C PRO A 375 4.98 -20.85 38.82
N PHE A 376 5.94 -21.03 39.72
CA PHE A 376 5.94 -22.13 40.70
C PHE A 376 4.82 -21.97 41.72
N CYS A 377 4.63 -20.76 42.29
CA CYS A 377 3.55 -20.48 43.24
C CYS A 377 2.16 -20.51 42.62
N ALA A 378 2.05 -20.20 41.32
CA ALA A 378 0.76 -20.21 40.63
C ALA A 378 0.17 -21.61 40.49
N ASN A 379 0.98 -22.68 40.62
CA ASN A 379 0.57 -24.08 40.46
C ASN A 379 -0.17 -24.38 39.13
N ARG A 380 -0.01 -23.49 38.14
CA ARG A 380 -0.62 -23.61 36.82
C ARG A 380 0.42 -24.13 35.84
N LYS A 381 -0.04 -24.85 34.81
CA LYS A 381 0.76 -24.97 33.58
C LYS A 381 1.02 -23.54 33.08
N GLY A 382 2.27 -23.10 33.17
CA GLY A 382 2.72 -21.91 32.45
C GLY A 382 2.38 -22.10 30.96
N SER A 383 1.98 -21.01 30.30
CA SER A 383 1.68 -20.96 28.86
C SER A 383 2.93 -21.12 27.98
N GLY A 384 3.93 -21.91 28.39
CA GLY A 384 5.21 -22.09 27.68
C GLY A 384 6.00 -23.29 28.20
N ASN A 385 7.20 -23.50 27.63
CA ASN A 385 8.08 -24.67 27.81
C ASN A 385 8.63 -24.90 29.24
N THR A 386 8.17 -24.17 30.25
CA THR A 386 8.56 -24.39 31.65
C THR A 386 7.45 -25.15 32.37
N THR A 387 7.64 -26.44 32.60
CA THR A 387 7.00 -27.16 33.70
C THR A 387 7.63 -26.60 34.99
N ALA A 388 7.03 -25.56 35.57
CA ALA A 388 7.53 -24.91 36.79
C ALA A 388 7.30 -25.83 38.01
N VAL A 389 7.96 -26.97 38.00
CA VAL A 389 7.92 -28.01 39.02
C VAL A 389 9.04 -27.73 40.00
N SER A 390 8.68 -27.69 41.27
CA SER A 390 9.54 -27.36 42.41
C SER A 390 9.23 -28.35 43.53
N VAL A 391 10.14 -28.47 44.49
CA VAL A 391 9.88 -29.22 45.73
C VAL A 391 8.65 -28.70 46.48
N THR A 392 8.25 -27.44 46.26
CA THR A 392 7.09 -26.82 46.94
C THR A 392 5.75 -27.06 46.23
N ASN A 393 5.74 -27.66 45.04
CA ASN A 393 4.50 -27.86 44.28
C ASN A 393 4.41 -29.17 43.50
N ARG A 394 5.47 -30.00 43.50
CA ARG A 394 5.46 -31.32 42.85
C ARG A 394 4.49 -32.27 43.54
N LEU A 395 3.87 -33.14 42.75
CA LEU A 395 2.83 -34.07 43.20
C LEU A 395 3.36 -35.02 44.28
N SER A 396 4.54 -35.58 44.10
CA SER A 396 5.20 -36.51 45.04
C SER A 396 5.39 -35.93 46.44
N ASN A 397 5.77 -34.65 46.55
CA ASN A 397 6.02 -34.00 47.84
C ASN A 397 4.74 -33.54 48.53
N ILE A 398 3.79 -32.96 47.77
CA ILE A 398 2.56 -32.40 48.36
C ILE A 398 1.51 -33.50 48.63
N PHE A 399 1.45 -34.52 47.77
CA PHE A 399 0.47 -35.61 47.88
C PHE A 399 1.12 -37.00 47.72
N PRO A 400 1.98 -37.43 48.68
CA PRO A 400 2.70 -38.70 48.59
C PRO A 400 1.77 -39.91 48.44
N GLU A 401 0.62 -39.92 49.14
CA GLU A 401 -0.34 -41.03 49.04
C GLU A 401 -1.05 -41.11 47.68
N ILE A 402 -1.24 -39.97 47.01
CA ILE A 402 -1.76 -39.96 45.64
C ILE A 402 -0.65 -40.40 44.68
N ALA A 403 0.59 -39.94 44.87
CA ALA A 403 1.73 -40.33 44.05
C ALA A 403 1.99 -41.85 44.09
N LYS A 404 1.77 -42.53 45.23
CA LYS A 404 1.82 -44.00 45.33
C LYS A 404 0.82 -44.73 44.43
N GLN A 405 -0.28 -44.07 44.06
CA GLN A 405 -1.28 -44.61 43.14
C GLN A 405 -0.93 -44.38 41.67
N TRP A 406 0.26 -43.86 41.37
CA TRP A 406 0.74 -43.72 39.99
C TRP A 406 0.88 -45.09 39.35
N HIS A 407 0.35 -45.26 38.15
CA HIS A 407 0.44 -46.55 37.47
C HIS A 407 1.91 -46.86 37.09
N PRO A 408 2.46 -48.04 37.45
CA PRO A 408 3.90 -48.33 37.32
C PRO A 408 4.41 -48.41 35.87
N THR A 409 3.57 -48.84 34.92
CA THR A 409 4.01 -49.06 33.52
C THR A 409 3.27 -48.24 32.45
N LYS A 410 2.04 -47.76 32.70
CA LYS A 410 1.20 -47.11 31.67
C LYS A 410 1.47 -45.62 31.45
N ASN A 411 2.36 -45.02 32.24
CA ASN A 411 2.73 -43.60 32.12
C ASN A 411 4.07 -43.38 31.39
N GLY A 412 4.67 -44.44 30.81
CA GLY A 412 5.98 -44.36 30.17
C GLY A 412 7.05 -43.91 31.17
N ASP A 413 7.99 -43.08 30.72
CA ASP A 413 9.09 -42.55 31.55
C ASP A 413 8.67 -41.43 32.52
N SER A 414 7.38 -41.06 32.54
CA SER A 414 6.89 -39.97 33.38
C SER A 414 6.68 -40.42 34.83
N SER A 415 7.25 -39.67 35.76
CA SER A 415 7.16 -39.82 37.21
C SER A 415 6.21 -38.79 37.84
N PRO A 416 5.60 -39.06 39.01
CA PRO A 416 4.95 -38.02 39.83
C PRO A 416 5.83 -36.78 40.09
N ASP A 417 7.15 -36.92 40.13
CA ASP A 417 8.08 -35.81 40.30
C ASP A 417 8.10 -34.82 39.14
N ASP A 418 7.64 -35.22 37.95
CA ASP A 418 7.64 -34.39 36.74
C ASP A 418 6.44 -33.44 36.67
N PHE A 419 5.51 -33.54 37.62
CA PHE A 419 4.24 -32.80 37.58
C PHE A 419 3.95 -32.05 38.86
N VAL A 420 3.42 -30.83 38.69
CA VAL A 420 2.78 -30.10 39.78
C VAL A 420 1.43 -30.72 40.15
N PHE A 421 1.05 -30.64 41.43
CA PHE A 421 -0.21 -31.23 41.90
C PHE A 421 -1.46 -30.64 41.21
N GLY A 422 -1.39 -29.40 40.69
CA GLY A 422 -2.46 -28.74 39.93
C GLY A 422 -2.52 -29.11 38.44
N SER A 423 -1.72 -30.07 37.97
CA SER A 423 -1.59 -30.37 36.54
C SER A 423 -2.87 -30.93 35.92
N HIS A 424 -3.24 -30.41 34.74
CA HIS A 424 -4.36 -30.92 33.95
C HIS A 424 -3.97 -32.10 33.04
N LYS A 425 -2.72 -32.61 33.14
CA LYS A 425 -2.29 -33.79 32.39
C LYS A 425 -3.09 -35.01 32.85
N LYS A 426 -3.64 -35.75 31.88
CA LYS A 426 -4.26 -37.07 32.12
C LYS A 426 -3.17 -38.13 32.21
N VAL A 427 -3.17 -38.87 33.31
CA VAL A 427 -2.23 -39.97 33.60
C VAL A 427 -3.01 -41.17 34.09
N TRP A 428 -2.41 -42.35 33.99
CA TRP A 428 -2.95 -43.61 34.49
C TRP A 428 -2.67 -43.75 35.98
N TRP A 429 -3.67 -44.20 36.71
CA TRP A 429 -3.64 -44.47 38.14
C TRP A 429 -3.97 -45.94 38.38
N LEU A 430 -3.41 -46.49 39.45
CA LEU A 430 -3.67 -47.83 39.96
C LEU A 430 -4.25 -47.71 41.36
N CYS A 431 -5.34 -48.42 41.66
CA CYS A 431 -5.99 -48.31 42.95
C CYS A 431 -5.14 -48.96 44.04
N SER A 432 -5.07 -48.32 45.20
CA SER A 432 -4.42 -48.90 46.39
C SER A 432 -5.23 -50.05 47.00
N ASN A 433 -6.55 -50.08 46.77
CA ASN A 433 -7.44 -51.07 47.38
C ASN A 433 -7.57 -52.35 46.55
N ASP A 434 -7.43 -52.23 45.22
CA ASP A 434 -7.56 -53.35 44.30
C ASP A 434 -6.70 -53.10 43.06
N SER A 435 -5.67 -53.92 42.84
CA SER A 435 -4.75 -53.79 41.72
C SER A 435 -5.38 -54.08 40.34
N SER A 436 -6.60 -54.62 40.28
CA SER A 436 -7.36 -54.73 39.02
C SER A 436 -7.96 -53.40 38.60
N HIS A 437 -8.10 -52.45 39.52
CA HIS A 437 -8.70 -51.15 39.25
C HIS A 437 -7.65 -50.14 38.75
N GLU A 438 -7.67 -49.90 37.45
CA GLU A 438 -6.85 -48.89 36.78
C GLU A 438 -7.72 -47.87 36.04
N TRP A 439 -7.33 -46.60 36.06
CA TRP A 439 -8.10 -45.56 35.37
C TRP A 439 -7.24 -44.38 34.94
N LYS A 440 -7.69 -43.67 33.90
CA LYS A 440 -6.99 -42.51 33.35
C LYS A 440 -7.76 -41.22 33.69
N THR A 441 -7.16 -40.34 34.49
CA THR A 441 -7.77 -39.04 34.84
C THR A 441 -6.71 -37.95 35.04
N LYS A 442 -7.14 -36.70 35.18
CA LYS A 442 -6.26 -35.55 35.39
C LYS A 442 -5.65 -35.57 36.81
N ILE A 443 -4.39 -35.19 36.95
CA ILE A 443 -3.74 -35.04 38.27
C ILE A 443 -4.52 -34.08 39.17
N TYR A 444 -4.93 -32.93 38.65
CA TYR A 444 -5.80 -31.96 39.33
C TYR A 444 -7.09 -32.56 39.91
N HIS A 445 -7.68 -33.59 39.26
CA HIS A 445 -8.88 -34.22 39.80
C HIS A 445 -8.57 -35.06 41.04
N ARG A 446 -7.44 -35.78 41.03
CA ARG A 446 -6.99 -36.59 42.17
C ARG A 446 -6.64 -35.73 43.38
N THR A 447 -6.03 -34.56 43.16
CA THR A 447 -5.52 -33.68 44.22
C THR A 447 -6.58 -32.66 44.67
N MET A 448 -6.95 -31.71 43.80
CA MET A 448 -7.78 -30.55 44.15
C MET A 448 -9.28 -30.84 44.12
N ARG A 449 -9.73 -31.86 43.37
CA ARG A 449 -11.15 -32.31 43.36
C ARG A 449 -11.38 -33.57 44.18
N ASN A 450 -10.33 -34.12 44.79
CA ASN A 450 -10.35 -35.31 45.62
C ASN A 450 -11.11 -36.52 45.01
N SER A 451 -10.99 -36.73 43.69
CA SER A 451 -11.62 -37.87 43.02
C SER A 451 -10.80 -39.15 43.26
N GLY A 452 -11.44 -40.21 43.75
CA GLY A 452 -10.84 -41.54 43.96
C GLY A 452 -10.93 -42.48 42.76
N CYS A 453 -10.73 -43.77 43.02
CA CYS A 453 -10.89 -44.84 42.04
C CYS A 453 -12.37 -44.96 41.61
N PRO A 454 -12.70 -44.82 40.31
CA PRO A 454 -14.08 -44.95 39.82
C PRO A 454 -14.69 -46.33 40.08
N SER A 455 -13.87 -47.39 40.02
CA SER A 455 -14.33 -48.77 40.24
C SER A 455 -14.57 -49.08 41.72
N CYS A 456 -13.84 -48.44 42.65
CA CYS A 456 -14.17 -48.50 44.09
C CYS A 456 -15.36 -47.61 44.43
N ALA A 457 -15.63 -46.58 43.64
CA ALA A 457 -16.81 -45.73 43.77
C ALA A 457 -18.09 -46.40 43.21
N LYS A 458 -18.11 -47.74 43.07
CA LYS A 458 -19.20 -48.52 42.45
C LYS A 458 -20.56 -48.32 43.12
N TYR A 459 -20.57 -47.81 44.34
CA TYR A 459 -21.75 -47.21 44.93
C TYR A 459 -21.45 -45.74 45.13
N GLY A 460 -22.20 -44.87 44.46
CA GLY A 460 -22.29 -43.44 44.81
C GLY A 460 -22.99 -43.23 46.15
N ILE A 461 -22.95 -44.24 47.03
CA ILE A 461 -23.68 -44.41 48.27
C ILE A 461 -22.68 -44.99 49.27
N ASP A 462 -22.60 -44.35 50.42
CA ASP A 462 -21.88 -44.87 51.57
C ASP A 462 -22.69 -46.03 52.16
N ILE A 463 -22.21 -47.27 52.05
CA ILE A 463 -22.94 -48.48 52.49
C ILE A 463 -23.28 -48.47 53.99
N SER A 464 -22.57 -47.67 54.78
CA SER A 464 -22.81 -47.52 56.22
C SER A 464 -23.95 -46.56 56.57
N LYS A 465 -24.52 -45.86 55.57
CA LYS A 465 -25.55 -44.84 55.77
C LYS A 465 -26.89 -45.25 55.16
N PRO A 466 -28.00 -44.64 55.60
CA PRO A 466 -29.32 -44.88 55.02
C PRO A 466 -29.35 -44.59 53.51
N THR A 467 -30.11 -45.40 52.77
CA THR A 467 -30.30 -45.23 51.33
C THR A 467 -31.69 -45.72 50.91
N GLN A 468 -32.07 -45.42 49.66
CA GLN A 468 -33.30 -45.93 49.07
C GLN A 468 -33.01 -47.01 48.03
N PHE A 469 -33.83 -48.05 48.02
CA PHE A 469 -34.06 -48.90 46.86
C PHE A 469 -35.24 -48.31 46.08
N TYR A 470 -35.03 -47.95 44.82
CA TYR A 470 -36.06 -47.34 43.98
C TYR A 470 -36.45 -48.25 42.83
N VAL A 471 -37.69 -48.09 42.36
CA VAL A 471 -38.22 -48.68 41.14
C VAL A 471 -38.68 -47.56 40.21
N MET A 472 -38.22 -47.60 38.98
CA MET A 472 -38.59 -46.69 37.89
C MET A 472 -39.34 -47.47 36.83
N ARG A 473 -40.28 -46.80 36.17
CA ARG A 473 -40.87 -47.27 34.92
C ARG A 473 -40.21 -46.55 33.75
N ILE A 474 -39.86 -47.30 32.72
CA ILE A 474 -39.39 -46.80 31.44
C ILE A 474 -40.53 -47.05 30.46
N GLU A 475 -41.18 -45.98 30.00
CA GLU A 475 -42.46 -46.05 29.30
C GLU A 475 -42.51 -45.18 28.04
N ASN A 476 -43.50 -45.43 27.20
CA ASN A 476 -43.93 -44.51 26.15
C ASN A 476 -45.46 -44.44 26.14
N GLN A 477 -46.03 -43.78 25.12
CA GLN A 477 -47.47 -43.60 24.97
C GLN A 477 -48.27 -44.92 24.86
N ILE A 478 -47.61 -46.05 24.59
CA ILE A 478 -48.24 -47.36 24.37
C ILE A 478 -48.16 -48.23 25.63
N GLY A 479 -47.26 -47.91 26.58
CA GLY A 479 -47.16 -48.60 27.86
C GLY A 479 -45.75 -48.64 28.43
N ILE A 480 -45.59 -49.42 29.52
CA ILE A 480 -44.30 -49.65 30.17
C ILE A 480 -43.52 -50.70 29.38
N TRP A 481 -42.29 -50.35 29.00
CA TRP A 481 -41.38 -51.24 28.31
C TRP A 481 -40.58 -52.07 29.32
N TRP A 482 -40.03 -51.40 30.33
CA TRP A 482 -39.23 -52.03 31.38
C TRP A 482 -39.48 -51.39 32.73
N TRP A 483 -39.37 -52.22 33.75
CA TRP A 483 -39.13 -51.77 35.11
C TRP A 483 -37.62 -51.73 35.33
N LYS A 484 -37.12 -50.66 35.94
CA LYS A 484 -35.70 -50.53 36.31
C LYS A 484 -35.63 -50.32 37.80
N ALA A 485 -34.80 -51.08 38.50
CA ALA A 485 -34.63 -50.91 39.94
C ALA A 485 -33.17 -50.76 40.33
N GLY A 486 -32.93 -50.16 41.50
CA GLY A 486 -31.62 -50.19 42.12
C GLY A 486 -31.50 -49.26 43.33
N ILE A 487 -30.28 -49.08 43.84
CA ILE A 487 -30.03 -48.27 45.04
C ILE A 487 -29.53 -46.84 44.73
N SER A 488 -30.04 -45.83 45.45
CA SER A 488 -29.58 -44.43 45.38
C SER A 488 -30.11 -43.60 46.56
N VAL A 489 -29.32 -42.66 47.07
CA VAL A 489 -29.81 -41.61 48.00
C VAL A 489 -30.58 -40.49 47.28
N ASN A 490 -30.61 -40.50 45.94
CA ASN A 490 -31.35 -39.56 45.12
C ASN A 490 -31.83 -40.24 43.82
N PRO A 491 -32.97 -40.95 43.87
CA PRO A 491 -33.55 -41.64 42.70
C PRO A 491 -33.84 -40.69 41.53
N GLU A 492 -34.31 -39.47 41.79
CA GLU A 492 -34.65 -38.49 40.74
C GLU A 492 -33.45 -38.04 39.90
N ARG A 493 -32.29 -37.84 40.53
CA ARG A 493 -31.05 -37.57 39.81
C ARG A 493 -30.69 -38.76 38.90
N ARG A 494 -30.93 -39.98 39.37
CA ARG A 494 -30.63 -41.21 38.62
C ARG A 494 -31.60 -41.40 37.45
N ALA A 495 -32.89 -41.10 37.61
CA ALA A 495 -33.87 -41.07 36.51
C ALA A 495 -33.40 -40.14 35.38
N ARG A 496 -33.01 -38.89 35.71
CA ARG A 496 -32.50 -37.93 34.71
C ARG A 496 -31.26 -38.42 33.96
N GLN A 497 -30.35 -39.13 34.63
CA GLN A 497 -29.18 -39.71 33.96
C GLN A 497 -29.56 -40.80 32.95
N ILE A 498 -30.54 -41.64 33.30
CA ILE A 498 -31.03 -42.70 32.42
C ILE A 498 -31.81 -42.09 31.26
N GLN A 499 -32.66 -41.09 31.52
CA GLN A 499 -33.37 -40.29 30.51
C GLN A 499 -32.39 -39.73 29.46
N SER A 500 -31.36 -39.00 29.89
CA SER A 500 -30.35 -38.47 28.96
C SER A 500 -29.57 -39.56 28.21
N SER A 501 -29.37 -40.73 28.83
CA SER A 501 -28.71 -41.86 28.17
C SER A 501 -29.59 -42.51 27.11
N LEU A 502 -30.90 -42.65 27.35
CA LEU A 502 -31.87 -43.18 26.38
C LEU A 502 -32.01 -42.23 25.18
N GLU A 503 -32.13 -40.93 25.45
CA GLU A 503 -32.14 -39.89 24.40
C GLU A 503 -30.87 -39.92 23.54
N SER A 504 -29.71 -40.09 24.17
CA SER A 504 -28.42 -40.20 23.47
C SER A 504 -28.31 -41.47 22.61
N SER A 505 -29.00 -42.54 23.00
CA SER A 505 -29.12 -43.79 22.24
C SER A 505 -30.25 -43.75 21.20
N GLY A 506 -30.94 -42.61 21.04
CA GLY A 506 -32.01 -42.42 20.05
C GLY A 506 -33.37 -43.01 20.46
N MET A 507 -33.54 -43.38 21.73
CA MET A 507 -34.76 -43.97 22.25
C MET A 507 -35.67 -42.88 22.85
N LEU A 508 -36.87 -42.73 22.30
CA LEU A 508 -37.89 -41.81 22.78
C LEU A 508 -38.77 -42.49 23.84
N LEU A 509 -38.18 -42.73 25.02
CA LEU A 509 -38.85 -43.29 26.19
C LEU A 509 -38.74 -42.31 27.36
N ASP A 510 -39.75 -42.29 28.22
CA ASP A 510 -39.80 -41.49 29.44
C ASP A 510 -39.41 -42.36 30.65
N VAL A 511 -38.56 -41.82 31.53
CA VAL A 511 -38.13 -42.47 32.77
C VAL A 511 -38.75 -41.77 33.97
N VAL A 512 -39.60 -42.50 34.70
CA VAL A 512 -40.32 -41.96 35.86
C VAL A 512 -40.02 -42.81 37.09
N VAL A 513 -39.62 -42.18 38.20
CA VAL A 513 -39.52 -42.86 39.51
C VAL A 513 -40.93 -43.24 39.93
N HIS A 514 -41.19 -44.54 40.10
CA HIS A 514 -42.50 -45.05 40.44
C HIS A 514 -42.69 -45.14 41.95
N GLU A 515 -41.74 -45.78 42.65
CA GLU A 515 -41.79 -46.01 44.09
C GLU A 515 -40.39 -46.26 44.64
N SER A 516 -40.22 -46.13 45.96
CA SER A 516 -38.97 -46.40 46.66
C SER A 516 -39.20 -46.87 48.09
N ILE A 517 -38.28 -47.69 48.60
CA ILE A 517 -38.23 -48.15 49.98
C ILE A 517 -36.94 -47.65 50.62
N ASP A 518 -37.04 -47.11 51.84
CA ASP A 518 -35.89 -46.69 52.64
C ASP A 518 -35.28 -47.89 53.38
N PHE A 519 -33.95 -47.94 53.41
CA PHE A 519 -33.16 -48.89 54.19
C PHE A 519 -32.29 -48.12 55.20
N GLU A 520 -32.14 -48.65 56.41
CA GLU A 520 -31.33 -48.03 57.46
C GLU A 520 -29.84 -48.02 57.09
N THR A 521 -29.40 -49.01 56.32
CA THR A 521 -28.04 -49.05 55.77
C THR A 521 -28.02 -49.43 54.29
N GLY A 522 -27.06 -48.87 53.56
CA GLY A 522 -26.81 -49.24 52.16
C GLY A 522 -26.39 -50.69 51.96
N SER A 523 -25.84 -51.34 52.99
CA SER A 523 -25.53 -52.77 52.99
C SER A 523 -26.80 -53.63 52.82
N GLU A 524 -27.85 -53.35 53.58
CA GLU A 524 -29.14 -54.08 53.49
C GLU A 524 -29.83 -53.85 52.13
N ALA A 525 -29.84 -52.60 51.67
CA ALA A 525 -30.40 -52.27 50.36
C ALA A 525 -29.67 -52.99 49.21
N LEU A 526 -28.35 -53.16 49.35
CA LEU A 526 -27.53 -53.86 48.36
C LEU A 526 -27.77 -55.37 48.36
N GLU A 527 -27.96 -55.98 49.52
CA GLU A 527 -28.34 -57.40 49.60
C GLU A 527 -29.72 -57.63 48.99
N PHE A 528 -30.66 -56.73 49.25
CA PHE A 528 -32.00 -56.75 48.64
C PHE A 528 -31.95 -56.59 47.12
N GLU A 529 -31.15 -55.65 46.59
CA GLU A 529 -30.94 -55.47 45.15
C GLU A 529 -30.34 -56.72 44.49
N LYS A 530 -29.35 -57.36 45.13
CA LYS A 530 -28.73 -58.59 44.62
C LYS A 530 -29.73 -59.73 44.51
N LEU A 531 -30.54 -59.96 45.54
CA LEU A 531 -31.57 -61.01 45.54
C LEU A 531 -32.54 -60.87 44.36
N LEU A 532 -32.92 -59.63 44.02
CA LEU A 532 -33.79 -59.35 42.88
C LEU A 532 -33.07 -59.55 41.54
N LEU A 533 -31.82 -59.11 41.41
CA LEU A 533 -31.05 -59.26 40.18
C LEU A 533 -30.72 -60.73 39.86
N ASP A 534 -30.62 -61.59 40.87
CA ASP A 534 -30.38 -63.03 40.74
C ASP A 534 -31.66 -63.84 40.42
N ASN A 535 -32.85 -63.23 40.45
CA ASN A 535 -34.12 -63.89 40.12
C ASN A 535 -34.45 -63.77 38.63
N ASP A 536 -33.99 -64.75 37.83
CA ASP A 536 -34.18 -64.79 36.37
C ASP A 536 -35.64 -64.76 35.89
N GLU A 537 -36.64 -65.13 36.72
CA GLU A 537 -38.06 -65.16 36.30
C GLU A 537 -38.61 -63.76 36.01
N ILE A 538 -38.09 -62.74 36.70
CA ILE A 538 -38.57 -61.36 36.60
C ILE A 538 -37.62 -60.45 35.83
N ARG A 539 -36.50 -60.97 35.34
CA ARG A 539 -35.50 -60.19 34.60
C ARG A 539 -36.00 -59.86 33.20
N ALA A 540 -35.73 -58.65 32.75
CA ALA A 540 -35.88 -58.28 31.35
C ALA A 540 -34.50 -58.17 30.70
N THR A 541 -34.36 -58.73 29.51
CA THR A 541 -33.16 -58.58 28.68
C THR A 541 -33.44 -57.61 27.54
N THR A 542 -32.39 -56.89 27.11
CA THR A 542 -32.48 -55.96 25.98
C THR A 542 -31.17 -55.97 25.19
N SER A 543 -31.26 -55.79 23.87
CA SER A 543 -30.11 -55.53 23.00
C SER A 543 -29.66 -54.06 23.04
N GLU A 544 -30.45 -53.19 23.65
CA GLU A 544 -30.19 -51.76 23.71
C GLU A 544 -29.11 -51.41 24.76
N VAL A 545 -28.22 -50.48 24.39
CA VAL A 545 -27.12 -50.05 25.26
C VAL A 545 -27.40 -48.65 25.80
N PHE A 546 -27.75 -48.58 27.08
CA PHE A 546 -27.95 -47.33 27.84
C PHE A 546 -27.59 -47.52 29.31
N SER A 547 -27.40 -46.42 30.04
CA SER A 547 -27.06 -46.48 31.47
C SER A 547 -28.13 -47.23 32.27
N GLY A 548 -27.77 -48.36 32.89
CA GLY A 548 -28.68 -49.16 33.70
C GLY A 548 -29.46 -50.25 32.95
N CYS A 549 -29.14 -50.53 31.68
CA CYS A 549 -29.77 -51.61 30.90
C CYS A 549 -29.49 -53.03 31.45
N THR A 550 -28.52 -53.17 32.37
CA THR A 550 -28.24 -54.42 33.08
C THR A 550 -29.12 -54.63 34.32
N GLU A 551 -30.00 -53.70 34.68
CA GLU A 551 -30.80 -53.71 35.92
C GLU A 551 -32.31 -53.65 35.60
N LEU A 552 -32.74 -54.32 34.52
CA LEU A 552 -34.13 -54.30 34.02
C LEU A 552 -34.96 -55.51 34.45
N PHE A 553 -36.26 -55.28 34.61
CA PHE A 553 -37.25 -56.25 35.05
C PHE A 553 -38.50 -56.22 34.15
N SER A 554 -39.10 -57.38 33.94
CA SER A 554 -40.32 -57.55 33.11
C SER A 554 -41.58 -57.15 33.89
N VAL A 555 -41.53 -57.20 35.21
CA VAL A 555 -42.59 -56.80 36.15
C VAL A 555 -42.03 -55.86 37.21
N ASN A 556 -42.91 -55.18 37.95
CA ASN A 556 -42.50 -54.37 39.09
C ASN A 556 -41.90 -55.29 40.18
N PRO A 557 -40.59 -55.19 40.47
CA PRO A 557 -39.92 -56.14 41.37
C PRO A 557 -40.40 -56.03 42.82
N LEU A 558 -40.80 -54.84 43.30
CA LEU A 558 -41.31 -54.67 44.66
C LEU A 558 -42.69 -55.31 44.84
N ARG A 559 -43.55 -55.21 43.83
CA ARG A 559 -44.86 -55.89 43.86
C ARG A 559 -44.73 -57.41 43.77
N TYR A 560 -43.76 -57.89 42.99
CA TYR A 560 -43.47 -59.33 42.91
C TYR A 560 -43.05 -59.87 44.29
N THR A 561 -42.09 -59.22 44.97
CA THR A 561 -41.65 -59.61 46.32
C THR A 561 -42.71 -59.46 47.41
N ALA A 562 -43.73 -58.64 47.20
CA ALA A 562 -44.83 -58.53 48.16
C ALA A 562 -45.81 -59.71 48.08
N THR A 563 -45.73 -60.55 47.04
CA THR A 563 -46.70 -61.62 46.74
C THR A 563 -46.07 -63.02 46.65
N HIS A 564 -44.74 -63.12 46.70
CA HIS A 564 -43.90 -64.34 46.65
C HIS A 564 -42.77 -64.18 47.65
#